data_AF-A0A556QWR1-F1
#
_entry.id   AF-A0A556QWR1-F1
#
_cell.length_a   1.000
_cell.length_b   1.000
_cell.length_c   1.000
_cell.angle_alpha   90.00
_cell.angle_beta   90.00
_cell.angle_gamma   90.00
#
_symmetry.space_group_name_H-M   'P 1'
#
loop_
_entity.id
_entity.type
_entity.pdbx_description
1 polymer ?
#
loop_
_entity_poly.entity_id
_entity_poly.type
_entity_poly.pdbx_seq_one_letter_code
_entity_poly.pdbx_strand_id
1 'polypeptide(L)'
;MIFCLLFDQAKSKRKIPLGGDYQLVDLYAMPDDEIKQKAHLGMLEYFMKYIHVRDTLKLWKEFLENFKSCILLDKEKDYIYIRSFLWYSDSKLPEDKYPDLENIIRGHLSKEDKEDKEDIMRTIAQKYREEGIQVGEEKGKLEGEMEKARSIAKSMLLKGYPIDGIIMLTGLSRSHIYDLV
;
A
#
# COMPACT_ATOMS: atom_id res chain seq x y z
N MET A 1 7.72 -24.25 3.37
CA MET A 1 7.82 -22.78 3.36
C MET A 1 8.01 -22.36 1.91
N ILE A 2 6.95 -21.95 1.22
CA ILE A 2 7.03 -21.57 -0.20
C ILE A 2 7.43 -20.10 -0.25
N PHE A 3 8.62 -19.83 -0.77
CA PHE A 3 9.16 -18.49 -0.95
C PHE A 3 8.69 -17.99 -2.32
N CYS A 4 7.70 -17.09 -2.35
CA CYS A 4 7.28 -16.45 -3.60
C CYS A 4 8.32 -15.38 -3.98
N LEU A 5 9.24 -15.73 -4.87
CA LEU A 5 10.08 -14.74 -5.54
C LEU A 5 9.28 -14.17 -6.72
N LEU A 6 8.99 -12.88 -6.65
CA LEU A 6 8.56 -12.04 -7.77
C LEU A 6 9.62 -12.07 -8.87
N PHE A 7 9.54 -13.04 -9.78
CA PHE A 7 10.31 -13.03 -11.02
C PHE A 7 9.38 -12.73 -12.18
N ASP A 8 9.55 -11.54 -12.75
CA ASP A 8 8.83 -11.01 -13.92
C ASP A 8 9.14 -11.76 -15.23
N GLN A 9 9.89 -12.86 -15.21
CA GLN A 9 10.23 -13.65 -16.40
C GLN A 9 10.40 -15.14 -16.04
N ALA A 10 9.32 -15.91 -16.20
CA ALA A 10 9.31 -17.36 -16.01
C ALA A 10 9.97 -18.10 -17.18
N LYS A 11 11.32 -18.09 -17.25
CA LYS A 11 12.09 -19.11 -18.00
C LYS A 11 13.42 -19.40 -17.30
N SER A 12 13.42 -20.45 -16.47
CA SER A 12 14.54 -21.40 -16.27
C SER A 12 14.47 -22.00 -14.87
N LYS A 13 14.51 -23.35 -14.80
CA LYS A 13 14.78 -24.10 -13.58
C LYS A 13 16.18 -23.70 -13.08
N ARG A 14 16.26 -22.73 -12.16
CA ARG A 14 17.53 -22.34 -11.52
C ARG A 14 17.52 -22.73 -10.06
N LYS A 15 18.62 -23.38 -9.65
CA LYS A 15 18.88 -23.78 -8.26
C LYS A 15 19.32 -22.56 -7.43
N ILE A 16 18.42 -22.00 -6.63
CA ILE A 16 18.69 -21.08 -5.52
C ILE A 16 19.10 -21.91 -4.26
N PRO A 17 20.13 -21.49 -3.50
CA PRO A 17 20.74 -22.28 -2.43
C PRO A 17 19.99 -22.12 -1.09
N LEU A 18 18.73 -22.57 -1.03
CA LEU A 18 17.94 -22.64 0.21
C LEU A 18 17.37 -24.05 0.39
N GLY A 19 18.26 -25.04 0.60
CA GLY A 19 18.04 -26.18 1.49
C GLY A 19 16.87 -27.15 1.28
N GLY A 20 16.19 -27.20 0.12
CA GLY A 20 15.15 -28.19 -0.16
C GLY A 20 14.71 -28.22 -1.62
N ASP A 21 13.96 -29.26 -1.99
CA ASP A 21 13.27 -29.32 -3.29
C ASP A 21 12.10 -28.33 -3.29
N TYR A 22 12.13 -27.34 -4.19
CA TYR A 22 11.05 -26.37 -4.36
C TYR A 22 10.54 -26.42 -5.80
N GLN A 23 9.23 -26.20 -5.93
CA GLN A 23 8.56 -26.06 -7.21
C GLN A 23 8.38 -24.57 -7.50
N LEU A 24 8.96 -24.11 -8.61
CA LEU A 24 8.61 -22.80 -9.16
C LEU A 24 7.28 -22.93 -9.90
N VAL A 25 6.35 -22.06 -9.57
CA VAL A 25 5.01 -22.04 -10.12
C VAL A 25 4.80 -20.69 -10.79
N ASP A 26 4.34 -20.71 -12.05
CA ASP A 26 3.86 -19.50 -12.71
C ASP A 26 2.42 -19.24 -12.26
N LEU A 27 2.28 -18.32 -11.33
CA LEU A 27 1.01 -17.96 -10.72
C LEU A 27 0.06 -17.26 -11.71
N TYR A 28 0.59 -16.54 -12.70
CA TYR A 28 -0.22 -15.84 -13.69
C TYR A 28 -0.83 -16.81 -14.70
N ALA A 29 -0.12 -17.88 -15.03
CA ALA A 29 -0.61 -18.96 -15.90
C ALA A 29 -1.56 -19.94 -15.19
N MET A 30 -1.59 -19.93 -13.85
CA MET A 30 -2.41 -20.87 -13.06
C MET A 30 -3.90 -20.52 -13.10
N PRO A 31 -4.80 -21.47 -13.38
CA PRO A 31 -6.24 -21.25 -13.32
C PRO A 31 -6.72 -20.92 -11.90
N ASP A 32 -7.69 -20.01 -11.79
CA ASP A 32 -8.22 -19.60 -10.49
C ASP A 32 -8.91 -20.75 -9.73
N ASP A 33 -9.50 -21.71 -10.44
CA ASP A 33 -10.11 -22.89 -9.83
C ASP A 33 -9.08 -23.77 -9.13
N GLU A 34 -7.86 -23.85 -9.67
CA GLU A 34 -6.75 -24.58 -9.04
C GLU A 34 -6.25 -23.84 -7.78
N ILE A 35 -6.19 -22.50 -7.83
CA ILE A 35 -5.82 -21.67 -6.68
C ILE A 35 -6.83 -21.83 -5.55
N LYS A 36 -8.13 -21.76 -5.85
CA LYS A 36 -9.22 -21.82 -4.86
C LYS A 36 -9.26 -23.15 -4.09
N GLN A 37 -8.76 -24.24 -4.68
CA GLN A 37 -8.73 -25.56 -4.02
C GLN A 37 -7.66 -25.66 -2.91
N LYS A 38 -6.72 -24.72 -2.82
CA LYS A 38 -5.57 -24.77 -1.88
C LYS A 38 -5.82 -24.11 -0.52
N ALA A 39 -7.09 -23.85 -0.16
CA ALA A 39 -7.48 -23.21 1.11
C ALA A 39 -6.68 -21.92 1.40
N HIS A 40 -5.98 -21.82 2.54
CA HIS A 40 -5.18 -20.65 2.92
C HIS A 40 -4.03 -20.34 1.95
N LEU A 41 -3.40 -21.36 1.37
CA LEU A 41 -2.37 -21.14 0.36
C LEU A 41 -3.00 -20.53 -0.90
N GLY A 42 -4.22 -20.97 -1.23
CA GLY A 42 -5.03 -20.40 -2.29
C GLY A 42 -5.37 -18.93 -2.07
N MET A 43 -5.68 -18.52 -0.82
CA MET A 43 -5.90 -17.11 -0.49
C MET A 43 -4.67 -16.27 -0.80
N LEU A 44 -3.49 -16.71 -0.36
CA LEU A 44 -2.23 -16.02 -0.59
C LEU A 44 -1.90 -15.95 -2.08
N GLU A 45 -1.95 -17.08 -2.77
CA GLU A 45 -1.70 -17.17 -4.22
C GLU A 45 -2.67 -16.28 -5.01
N TYR A 46 -3.98 -16.31 -4.70
CA TYR A 46 -4.95 -15.45 -5.37
C TYR A 46 -4.65 -13.97 -5.13
N PHE A 47 -4.39 -13.58 -3.88
CA PHE A 47 -4.10 -12.19 -3.56
C PHE A 47 -2.84 -11.74 -4.28
N MET A 48 -1.76 -12.53 -4.25
CA MET A 48 -0.50 -12.23 -4.96
C MET A 48 -0.65 -12.17 -6.48
N LYS A 49 -1.50 -13.01 -7.08
CA LYS A 49 -1.77 -13.00 -8.53
C LYS A 49 -2.35 -11.65 -8.98
N TYR A 50 -3.22 -11.07 -8.16
CA TYR A 50 -3.99 -9.89 -8.52
C TYR A 50 -3.54 -8.60 -7.81
N ILE A 51 -2.56 -8.66 -6.90
CA ILE A 51 -2.12 -7.49 -6.11
C ILE A 51 -1.50 -6.36 -6.94
N HIS A 52 -1.12 -6.64 -8.19
CA HIS A 52 -0.59 -5.65 -9.13
C HIS A 52 -1.69 -5.01 -10.00
N VAL A 53 -2.93 -5.51 -9.92
CA VAL A 53 -4.08 -4.91 -10.60
C VAL A 53 -4.40 -3.57 -9.94
N ARG A 54 -4.68 -2.54 -10.75
CA ARG A 54 -4.93 -1.16 -10.28
C ARG A 54 -6.17 -1.02 -9.40
N ASP A 55 -7.15 -1.90 -9.55
CA ASP A 55 -8.43 -1.81 -8.85
C ASP A 55 -8.41 -2.65 -7.56
N THR A 56 -7.88 -2.05 -6.50
CA THR A 56 -7.77 -2.67 -5.17
C THR A 56 -9.14 -3.04 -4.59
N LEU A 57 -10.18 -2.22 -4.80
CA LEU A 57 -11.52 -2.49 -4.25
C LEU A 57 -12.15 -3.72 -4.93
N LYS A 58 -12.00 -3.82 -6.25
CA LYS A 58 -12.45 -5.00 -7.00
C LYS A 58 -11.73 -6.27 -6.55
N LEU A 59 -10.42 -6.21 -6.35
CA LEU A 59 -9.64 -7.32 -5.81
C LEU A 59 -10.21 -7.80 -4.47
N TRP A 60 -10.40 -6.88 -3.51
CA TRP A 60 -10.94 -7.22 -2.20
C TRP A 60 -12.32 -7.85 -2.27
N LYS A 61 -13.21 -7.29 -3.11
CA LYS A 61 -14.56 -7.84 -3.30
C LYS A 61 -14.51 -9.27 -3.83
N GLU A 62 -13.80 -9.50 -4.94
CA GLU A 62 -13.70 -10.83 -5.55
C GLU A 62 -12.98 -11.82 -4.63
N PHE A 63 -11.95 -11.39 -3.91
CA PHE A 63 -11.23 -12.20 -2.94
C PHE A 63 -12.17 -12.66 -1.81
N LEU A 64 -12.91 -11.73 -1.19
CA LEU A 64 -13.82 -12.07 -0.09
C LEU A 64 -15.00 -12.92 -0.56
N GLU A 65 -15.45 -12.75 -1.80
CA GLU A 65 -16.48 -13.58 -2.42
C GLU A 65 -15.99 -15.01 -2.71
N ASN A 66 -14.77 -15.16 -3.22
CA ASN A 66 -14.20 -16.45 -3.62
C ASN A 66 -13.72 -17.30 -2.42
N PHE A 67 -13.31 -16.67 -1.32
CA PHE A 67 -12.68 -17.35 -0.18
C PHE A 67 -13.50 -17.34 1.11
N LYS A 68 -14.84 -17.24 1.03
CA LYS A 68 -15.75 -17.21 2.21
C LYS A 68 -15.47 -18.32 3.23
N SER A 69 -15.28 -19.56 2.77
CA SER A 69 -14.98 -20.71 3.64
C SER A 69 -13.63 -20.56 4.34
N CYS A 70 -12.64 -19.98 3.66
CA CYS A 70 -11.30 -19.80 4.22
C CYS A 70 -11.22 -18.59 5.16
N ILE A 71 -12.09 -17.58 5.02
CA ILE A 71 -12.21 -16.46 5.97
C ILE A 71 -12.67 -16.97 7.35
N LEU A 72 -13.57 -17.95 7.38
CA LEU A 72 -13.98 -18.59 8.63
C LEU A 72 -12.80 -19.30 9.32
N LEU A 73 -11.90 -19.91 8.55
CA LEU A 73 -10.69 -20.52 9.08
C LEU A 73 -9.65 -19.48 9.49
N ASP A 74 -9.57 -18.35 8.79
CA ASP A 74 -8.67 -17.25 9.15
C ASP A 74 -9.10 -16.60 10.46
N LYS A 75 -10.41 -16.56 10.75
CA LYS A 75 -10.94 -16.13 12.05
C LYS A 75 -10.38 -16.93 13.22
N GLU A 76 -10.28 -18.26 13.10
CA GLU A 76 -9.67 -19.10 14.14
C GLU A 76 -8.19 -18.74 14.41
N LYS A 77 -7.57 -18.01 13.49
CA LYS A 77 -6.19 -17.51 13.55
C LYS A 77 -6.13 -15.99 13.72
N ASP A 78 -7.18 -15.39 14.29
CA ASP A 78 -7.26 -13.95 14.53
C ASP A 78 -7.06 -13.09 13.26
N TYR A 79 -7.61 -13.58 12.14
CA TYR A 79 -7.62 -12.90 10.86
C TYR A 79 -6.22 -12.55 10.32
N ILE A 80 -5.22 -13.39 10.59
CA ILE A 80 -3.83 -13.12 10.22
C ILE A 80 -3.67 -12.84 8.72
N TYR A 81 -4.39 -13.54 7.84
CA TYR A 81 -4.30 -13.30 6.40
C TYR A 81 -4.99 -12.00 6.02
N ILE A 82 -6.21 -11.74 6.48
CA ILE A 82 -6.92 -10.49 6.22
C ILE A 82 -6.11 -9.28 6.71
N ARG A 83 -5.58 -9.31 7.94
CA ARG A 83 -4.74 -8.24 8.49
C ARG A 83 -3.48 -8.03 7.65
N SER A 84 -2.83 -9.12 7.22
CA SER A 84 -1.62 -9.05 6.38
C SER A 84 -1.89 -8.49 4.98
N PHE A 85 -2.98 -8.94 4.33
CA PHE A 85 -3.38 -8.47 3.01
C PHE A 85 -3.83 -7.01 3.04
N LEU A 86 -4.51 -6.61 4.11
CA LEU A 86 -4.83 -5.22 4.34
C LEU A 86 -3.54 -4.41 4.41
N TRP A 87 -2.63 -4.75 5.32
CA TRP A 87 -1.36 -4.04 5.48
C TRP A 87 -0.60 -3.86 4.15
N TYR A 88 -0.63 -4.86 3.27
CA TYR A 88 0.07 -4.82 1.99
C TYR A 88 -0.68 -4.07 0.87
N SER A 89 -2.01 -4.17 0.80
CA SER A 89 -2.81 -3.57 -0.29
C SER A 89 -3.24 -2.14 -0.01
N ASP A 90 -3.20 -1.73 1.26
CA ASP A 90 -3.72 -0.47 1.75
C ASP A 90 -2.98 0.75 1.19
N SER A 91 -1.64 0.67 1.10
CA SER A 91 -0.79 1.71 0.49
C SER A 91 -1.11 2.01 -0.99
N LYS A 92 -1.93 1.18 -1.64
CA LYS A 92 -2.34 1.32 -3.04
C LYS A 92 -3.72 1.95 -3.19
N LEU A 93 -4.44 2.20 -2.10
CA LEU A 93 -5.80 2.73 -2.10
C LEU A 93 -5.78 4.22 -1.71
N PRO A 94 -6.41 5.11 -2.50
CA PRO A 94 -6.61 6.50 -2.12
C PRO A 94 -7.47 6.64 -0.85
N GLU A 95 -7.19 7.65 -0.01
CA GLU A 95 -7.88 7.88 1.26
C GLU A 95 -9.40 8.02 1.13
N ASP A 96 -9.88 8.62 0.03
CA ASP A 96 -11.31 8.80 -0.25
C ASP A 96 -12.06 7.46 -0.43
N LYS A 97 -11.33 6.37 -0.68
CA LYS A 97 -11.89 5.03 -0.89
C LYS A 97 -11.79 4.12 0.33
N TYR A 98 -11.19 4.56 1.42
CA TYR A 98 -11.13 3.78 2.66
C TYR A 98 -12.51 3.36 3.19
N PRO A 99 -13.55 4.23 3.17
CA PRO A 99 -14.89 3.84 3.59
C PRO A 99 -15.48 2.72 2.72
N ASP A 100 -15.16 2.69 1.42
CA ASP A 100 -15.63 1.66 0.50
C ASP A 100 -15.02 0.29 0.84
N LEU A 101 -13.71 0.27 1.13
CA LEU A 101 -13.01 -0.95 1.54
C LEU A 101 -13.55 -1.47 2.87
N GLU A 102 -13.76 -0.59 3.85
CA GLU A 102 -14.37 -0.93 5.13
C GLU A 102 -15.76 -1.56 4.94
N ASN A 103 -16.59 -0.97 4.08
CA ASN A 103 -17.92 -1.51 3.77
C ASN A 103 -17.85 -2.90 3.11
N ILE A 104 -16.90 -3.10 2.19
CA ILE A 104 -16.67 -4.40 1.54
C ILE A 104 -16.30 -5.47 2.57
N ILE A 105 -15.33 -5.18 3.45
CA ILE A 105 -14.88 -6.13 4.48
C ILE A 105 -16.03 -6.41 5.47
N ARG A 106 -16.70 -5.36 5.96
CA ARG A 106 -17.81 -5.46 6.92
C ARG A 106 -18.98 -6.29 6.38
N GLY A 107 -19.26 -6.17 5.07
CA GLY A 107 -20.32 -6.90 4.36
C GLY A 107 -20.04 -8.39 4.18
N HIS A 108 -18.77 -8.80 4.16
CA HIS A 108 -18.37 -10.20 3.95
C HIS A 108 -18.06 -10.96 5.24
N LEU A 109 -17.78 -10.26 6.34
CA LEU A 109 -17.63 -10.87 7.66
C LEU A 109 -19.00 -11.23 8.28
N SER A 110 -19.07 -12.30 9.08
CA SER A 110 -20.33 -12.80 9.67
C SER A 110 -20.97 -11.80 10.64
N LYS A 111 -22.30 -11.72 10.69
CA LYS A 111 -23.02 -10.75 11.56
C LYS A 111 -22.84 -10.99 13.06
N GLU A 112 -22.50 -12.22 13.43
CA GLU A 112 -22.24 -12.64 14.82
C GLU A 112 -20.89 -12.10 15.32
N ASP A 113 -20.01 -11.70 14.42
CA ASP A 113 -18.61 -11.34 14.70
C ASP A 113 -18.43 -9.83 14.87
N LYS A 114 -19.32 -9.21 15.66
CA LYS A 114 -19.32 -7.75 15.81
C LYS A 114 -18.01 -7.24 16.42
N GLU A 115 -17.50 -7.94 17.43
CA GLU A 115 -16.28 -7.55 18.14
C GLU A 115 -15.05 -7.64 17.23
N ASP A 116 -14.88 -8.75 16.51
CA ASP A 116 -13.78 -8.94 15.55
C ASP A 116 -13.80 -7.89 14.44
N LYS A 117 -15.01 -7.58 13.91
CA LYS A 117 -15.17 -6.51 12.92
C LYS A 117 -14.71 -5.19 13.48
N GLU A 118 -15.16 -4.84 14.68
CA GLU A 118 -14.78 -3.57 15.32
C GLU A 118 -13.28 -3.51 15.59
N ASP A 119 -12.66 -4.62 16.02
CA ASP A 119 -11.21 -4.68 16.25
C ASP A 119 -10.42 -4.45 14.95
N ILE A 120 -10.74 -5.21 13.89
CA ILE A 120 -10.12 -5.04 12.59
C ILE A 120 -10.27 -3.58 12.15
N MET A 121 -11.50 -3.05 12.13
CA MET A 121 -11.77 -1.67 11.69
C MET A 121 -11.06 -0.62 12.54
N ARG A 122 -10.96 -0.83 13.86
CA ARG A 122 -10.20 0.07 14.74
C ARG A 122 -8.72 0.06 14.39
N THR A 123 -8.13 -1.11 14.12
CA THR A 123 -6.74 -1.22 13.65
C THR A 123 -6.55 -0.50 12.32
N ILE A 124 -7.47 -0.70 11.36
CA ILE A 124 -7.44 0.01 10.06
C ILE A 124 -7.46 1.53 10.29
N ALA A 125 -8.44 2.02 11.03
CA ALA A 125 -8.64 3.45 11.24
C ALA A 125 -7.49 4.10 12.02
N GLN A 126 -6.87 3.38 12.96
CA GLN A 126 -5.69 3.88 13.66
C GLN A 126 -4.50 4.06 12.71
N LYS A 127 -4.23 3.05 11.86
CA LYS A 127 -3.18 3.12 10.85
C LYS A 127 -3.35 4.33 9.93
N TYR A 128 -4.56 4.58 9.43
CA TYR A 128 -4.84 5.73 8.58
C TYR A 128 -4.59 7.07 9.24
N ARG A 129 -4.90 7.18 10.53
CA ARG A 129 -4.57 8.40 11.28
C ARG A 129 -3.07 8.59 11.41
N GLU A 130 -2.34 7.53 11.72
CA GLU A 130 -0.88 7.57 11.89
C GLU A 130 -0.18 7.92 10.57
N GLU A 131 -0.58 7.30 9.45
CA GLU A 131 -0.06 7.61 8.12
C GLU A 131 -0.40 9.04 7.69
N GLY A 132 -1.64 9.49 7.92
CA GLY A 132 -2.05 10.86 7.62
C GLY A 132 -1.26 11.91 8.42
N ILE A 133 -0.94 11.63 9.70
CA ILE A 133 -0.07 12.48 10.52
C ILE A 133 1.34 12.51 9.92
N GLN A 134 1.93 11.35 9.62
CA GLN A 134 3.29 11.27 9.10
C GLN A 134 3.44 12.02 7.77
N VAL A 135 2.51 11.81 6.83
CA VAL A 135 2.48 12.52 5.54
C VAL A 135 2.27 14.02 5.75
N GLY A 136 1.39 14.39 6.70
CA GLY A 136 1.14 15.79 7.06
C GLY A 136 2.38 16.48 7.63
N GLU A 137 3.12 15.81 8.51
CA GLU A 137 4.36 16.33 9.09
C GLU A 137 5.46 16.51 8.04
N GLU A 138 5.66 15.51 7.17
CA GLU A 138 6.64 15.61 6.07
C GLU A 138 6.28 16.74 5.10
N LYS A 139 5.01 16.82 4.69
CA LYS A 139 4.54 17.86 3.78
C LYS A 139 4.64 19.25 4.43
N GLY A 140 4.23 19.39 5.69
CA GLY A 140 4.32 20.64 6.43
C GLY A 140 5.77 21.10 6.63
N LYS A 141 6.69 20.17 6.86
CA LYS A 141 8.12 20.46 6.93
C LYS A 141 8.66 20.97 5.59
N LEU A 142 8.35 20.29 4.49
CA LEU A 142 8.78 20.70 3.16
C LEU A 142 8.19 22.06 2.75
N GLU A 143 6.91 22.29 3.02
CA GLU A 143 6.25 23.57 2.77
C GLU A 143 6.90 24.69 3.62
N GLY A 144 7.17 24.44 4.91
CA GLY A 144 7.84 25.40 5.77
C GLY A 144 9.28 25.72 5.34
N GLU A 145 10.04 24.72 4.89
CA GLU A 145 11.38 24.92 4.33
C GLU A 145 11.32 25.77 3.05
N MET A 146 10.37 25.48 2.15
CA MET A 146 10.13 26.25 0.93
C MET A 146 9.70 27.69 1.21
N GLU A 147 8.79 27.91 2.15
CA GLU A 147 8.35 29.26 2.56
C GLU A 147 9.49 30.07 3.19
N LYS A 148 10.30 29.44 4.04
CA LYS A 148 11.49 30.08 4.61
C LYS A 148 12.49 30.47 3.52
N ALA A 149 12.77 29.57 2.57
CA ALA A 149 13.63 29.86 1.43
C ALA A 149 13.09 31.03 0.59
N ARG A 150 11.78 31.06 0.31
CA ARG A 150 11.11 32.17 -0.39
C ARG A 150 11.23 33.50 0.35
N SER A 151 11.01 33.50 1.67
CA SER A 151 11.12 34.70 2.50
C SER A 151 12.54 35.29 2.50
N ILE A 152 13.55 34.42 2.58
CA ILE A 152 14.97 34.80 2.48
C ILE A 152 15.28 35.35 1.08
N ALA A 153 14.85 34.66 0.02
CA ALA A 153 15.06 35.10 -1.37
C ALA A 153 14.43 36.48 -1.63
N LYS A 154 13.20 36.72 -1.16
CA LYS A 154 12.53 38.02 -1.25
C LYS A 154 13.32 39.13 -0.54
N SER A 155 13.82 38.84 0.66
CA SER A 155 14.66 39.78 1.41
C SER A 155 16.00 40.07 0.71
N MET A 156 16.60 39.07 0.05
CA MET A 156 17.83 39.24 -0.74
C MET A 156 17.60 40.07 -2.00
N LEU A 157 16.48 39.83 -2.71
CA LEU A 157 16.08 40.62 -3.89
C LEU A 157 15.89 42.10 -3.53
N LEU A 158 15.18 42.39 -2.43
CA LEU A 158 14.98 43.77 -1.95
C LEU A 158 16.30 44.48 -1.61
N LYS A 159 17.33 43.72 -1.21
CA LYS A 159 18.68 44.23 -0.92
C LYS A 159 19.58 44.31 -2.17
N GLY A 160 19.07 43.97 -3.35
CA GLY A 160 19.82 44.05 -4.61
C GLY A 160 20.82 42.91 -4.83
N TYR A 161 20.65 41.75 -4.18
CA TYR A 161 21.50 40.60 -4.44
C TYR A 161 21.30 40.05 -5.87
N PRO A 162 22.38 39.61 -6.55
CA PRO A 162 22.26 39.02 -7.87
C PRO A 162 21.53 37.67 -7.83
N ILE A 163 20.67 37.42 -8.83
CA ILE A 163 19.79 36.24 -8.90
C ILE A 163 20.58 34.93 -8.79
N ASP A 164 21.73 34.81 -9.45
CA ASP A 164 22.54 33.58 -9.41
C ASP A 164 23.08 33.28 -8.00
N GLY A 165 23.36 34.31 -7.20
CA GLY A 165 23.74 34.15 -5.78
C GLY A 165 22.57 33.70 -4.91
N ILE A 166 21.36 34.17 -5.22
CA ILE A 166 20.14 33.77 -4.49
C ILE A 166 19.81 32.30 -4.78
N ILE A 167 19.94 31.85 -6.04
CA ILE A 167 19.78 30.44 -6.42
C ILE A 167 20.75 29.56 -5.62
N MET A 168 22.03 29.93 -5.57
CA MET A 168 23.06 29.17 -4.86
C MET A 168 22.80 29.08 -3.34
N LEU A 169 22.34 30.17 -2.72
CA LEU A 169 22.19 30.26 -1.26
C LEU A 169 20.86 29.71 -0.75
N THR A 170 19.79 29.79 -1.54
CA THR A 170 18.43 29.37 -1.12
C THR A 170 18.01 28.03 -1.70
N GLY A 171 18.72 27.52 -2.72
CA GLY A 171 18.36 26.29 -3.42
C GLY A 171 17.10 26.41 -4.29
N LEU A 172 16.50 27.60 -4.39
CA LEU A 172 15.32 27.84 -5.22
C LEU A 172 15.69 27.84 -6.71
N SER A 173 14.80 27.30 -7.53
CA SER A 173 14.93 27.40 -8.98
C SER A 173 14.71 28.83 -9.46
N ARG A 174 15.27 29.17 -10.63
CA ARG A 174 15.10 30.49 -11.23
C ARG A 174 13.63 30.87 -11.46
N SER A 175 12.78 29.90 -11.82
CA SER A 175 11.32 30.11 -11.96
C SER A 175 10.68 30.56 -10.65
N HIS A 176 10.98 29.85 -9.55
CA HIS A 176 10.45 30.19 -8.23
C HIS A 176 10.92 31.55 -7.73
N ILE A 177 12.07 32.06 -8.18
CA ILE A 177 12.55 33.40 -7.82
C ILE A 177 11.83 34.47 -8.63
N TYR A 178 11.57 34.24 -9.92
CA TYR A 178 10.79 35.17 -10.75
C TYR A 178 9.35 35.31 -10.27
N ASP A 179 8.75 34.24 -9.74
CA ASP A 179 7.40 34.27 -9.14
C ASP A 179 7.32 35.13 -7.86
N LEU A 180 8.46 35.54 -7.28
CA LEU A 180 8.53 36.39 -6.08
C LEU A 180 8.65 37.88 -6.38
N VAL A 181 8.86 38.25 -7.65
CA VAL A 181 9.08 39.64 -8.12
C VAL A 181 7.78 40.29 -8.54
#